data_AF-I0GP61-F1
#
_entry.id   AF-I0GP61-F1
#
_cell.length_a   1.000
_cell.length_b   1.000
_cell.length_c   1.000
_cell.angle_alpha   90.00
_cell.angle_beta   90.00
_cell.angle_gamma   90.00
#
_symmetry.space_group_name_H-M   'P 1'
#
loop_
_entity.id
_entity.type
_entity.pdbx_description
1 polymer ?
#
loop_
_entity_poly.entity_id
_entity_poly.type
_entity_poly.pdbx_seq_one_letter_code
_entity_poly.pdbx_strand_id
1 'polypeptide(L)'
;MNDNGDFESDDIVRNAEWHRYEDDNIFVSVDHCRFFDAKSKINFNLQTFMADFVNYEKMHPALQKIETRIINGKEMTYAEIQAEDNGRRKIECLGMDSGKESWTIVYVYRNDDTAMQKLVEKSMATVSLQ
;
A
#
# COMPACT_ATOMS: atom_id res chain seq x y z
N MET A 1 -15.93 -7.05 2.28
CA MET A 1 -16.11 -6.21 3.48
C MET A 1 -15.45 -4.88 3.21
N ASN A 2 -16.12 -3.79 3.55
CA ASN A 2 -15.53 -2.45 3.48
C ASN A 2 -15.29 -2.03 4.92
N ASP A 3 -14.11 -1.50 5.17
CA ASP A 3 -13.71 -1.08 6.50
C ASP A 3 -12.94 0.23 6.37
N ASN A 4 -13.23 1.18 7.24
CA ASN A 4 -12.64 2.51 7.21
C ASN A 4 -12.44 3.01 8.63
N GLY A 5 -11.42 3.83 8.84
CA GLY A 5 -11.22 4.45 10.13
C GLY A 5 -10.08 5.44 10.14
N ASP A 6 -9.81 5.94 11.34
CA ASP A 6 -8.76 6.89 11.63
C ASP A 6 -7.75 6.25 12.58
N PHE A 7 -6.48 6.62 12.46
CA PHE A 7 -5.47 6.30 13.46
C PHE A 7 -5.48 7.37 14.55
N GLU A 8 -5.23 6.98 15.79
CA GLU A 8 -5.00 7.94 16.87
C GLU A 8 -3.77 8.79 16.54
N SER A 9 -3.92 10.11 16.71
CA SER A 9 -2.80 11.03 16.57
C SER A 9 -1.71 10.70 17.60
N ASP A 10 -0.45 10.77 17.19
CA ASP A 10 0.70 10.67 18.08
C ASP A 10 1.62 11.90 17.91
N ASP A 11 2.84 11.84 18.46
CA ASP A 11 3.79 12.96 18.40
C ASP A 11 4.33 13.23 16.97
N ILE A 12 4.06 12.34 16.02
CA ILE A 12 4.60 12.34 14.64
C ILE A 12 3.48 12.51 13.61
N VAL A 13 2.35 11.83 13.82
CA VAL A 13 1.19 11.75 12.92
C VAL A 13 0.02 12.50 13.54
N ARG A 14 -0.49 13.49 12.81
CA ARG A 14 -1.58 14.34 13.25
C ARG A 14 -2.94 13.74 12.92
N ASN A 15 -3.11 13.34 11.67
CA ASN A 15 -4.34 12.72 11.17
C ASN A 15 -3.88 11.61 10.22
N ALA A 16 -4.28 10.38 10.48
CA ALA A 16 -4.17 9.35 9.48
C ALA A 16 -5.50 8.64 9.30
N GLU A 17 -5.82 8.33 8.06
CA GLU A 17 -7.08 7.76 7.62
C GLU A 17 -6.75 6.51 6.79
N TRP A 18 -7.62 5.51 6.84
CA TRP A 18 -7.49 4.32 6.02
C TRP A 18 -8.82 3.89 5.42
N HIS A 19 -8.73 3.30 4.23
CA HIS A 19 -9.82 2.71 3.49
C HIS A 19 -9.42 1.32 3.02
N ARG A 20 -10.13 0.29 3.51
CA ARG A 20 -9.88 -1.10 3.14
C ARG A 20 -11.09 -1.71 2.48
N TYR A 21 -10.84 -2.46 1.42
CA TYR A 21 -11.79 -3.31 0.74
C TYR A 21 -11.23 -4.72 0.70
N GLU A 22 -12.05 -5.71 1.05
CA GLU A 22 -11.67 -7.11 0.96
C GLU A 22 -12.80 -7.95 0.39
N ASP A 23 -12.50 -8.83 -0.56
CA ASP A 23 -13.34 -9.96 -0.92
C ASP A 23 -12.46 -11.21 -1.15
N ASP A 24 -13.09 -12.30 -1.61
CA ASP A 24 -12.41 -13.58 -1.82
C ASP A 24 -11.22 -13.51 -2.81
N ASN A 25 -11.20 -12.51 -3.70
CA ASN A 25 -10.22 -12.39 -4.78
C ASN A 25 -9.15 -11.33 -4.48
N ILE A 26 -9.53 -10.23 -3.84
CA ILE A 26 -8.65 -9.08 -3.64
C ILE A 26 -8.85 -8.42 -2.28
N PHE A 27 -7.73 -8.01 -1.71
CA PHE A 27 -7.67 -7.02 -0.65
C PHE A 27 -7.01 -5.75 -1.18
N VAL A 28 -7.57 -4.59 -0.84
CA VAL A 28 -7.04 -3.27 -1.16
C VAL A 28 -7.01 -2.46 0.12
N SER A 29 -5.86 -1.88 0.45
CA SER A 29 -5.72 -0.86 1.50
C SER A 29 -5.25 0.45 0.89
N VAL A 30 -5.80 1.56 1.36
CA VAL A 30 -5.33 2.91 1.09
C VAL A 30 -5.17 3.60 2.43
N ASP A 31 -3.94 3.97 2.79
CA ASP A 31 -3.68 4.78 3.98
C ASP A 31 -3.17 6.16 3.57
N HIS A 32 -3.63 7.15 4.32
CA HIS A 32 -3.22 8.53 4.21
C HIS A 32 -2.74 8.99 5.57
N CYS A 33 -1.53 9.53 5.65
CA CYS A 33 -0.98 10.07 6.89
C CYS A 33 -0.59 11.54 6.71
N ARG A 34 -0.91 12.37 7.72
CA ARG A 34 -0.44 13.75 7.83
C ARG A 34 0.56 13.90 8.96
N PHE A 35 1.73 14.46 8.68
CA PHE A 35 2.80 14.69 9.64
C PHE A 35 2.80 16.13 10.17
N PHE A 36 3.31 16.31 11.39
CA PHE A 36 3.50 17.65 11.97
C PHE A 36 4.61 18.45 11.25
N ASP A 37 5.73 17.79 10.92
CA ASP A 37 6.88 18.38 10.23
C ASP A 37 6.95 17.91 8.77
N ALA A 38 7.32 18.83 7.86
CA ALA A 38 7.55 18.55 6.45
C ALA A 38 8.90 17.86 6.17
N LYS A 39 9.74 17.70 7.20
CA LYS A 39 11.02 16.97 7.10
C LYS A 39 10.86 15.47 7.35
N SER A 40 9.70 15.04 7.86
CA SER A 40 9.39 13.63 8.03
C SER A 40 9.28 12.98 6.66
N LYS A 41 10.31 12.22 6.28
CA LYS A 41 10.30 11.43 5.04
C LYS A 41 9.95 10.00 5.35
N ILE A 42 9.01 9.42 4.60
CA ILE A 42 8.73 8.00 4.68
C ILE A 42 9.72 7.23 3.81
N ASN A 43 10.41 6.28 4.44
CA ASN A 43 11.23 5.31 3.72
C ASN A 43 10.36 4.12 3.33
N PHE A 44 9.77 4.18 2.13
CA PHE A 44 8.96 3.08 1.60
C PHE A 44 9.81 1.82 1.44
N ASN A 45 9.51 0.80 2.24
CA ASN A 45 10.16 -0.50 2.22
C ASN A 45 9.14 -1.60 2.58
N LEU A 46 9.61 -2.84 2.69
CA LEU A 46 8.75 -3.98 3.05
C LEU A 46 7.95 -3.74 4.34
N GLN A 47 8.59 -3.24 5.39
CA GLN A 47 7.92 -2.98 6.67
C GLN A 47 6.84 -1.92 6.54
N THR A 48 7.11 -0.83 5.80
CA THR A 48 6.12 0.23 5.57
C THR A 48 4.89 -0.29 4.83
N PHE A 49 5.08 -1.11 3.79
CA PHE A 49 3.96 -1.64 3.01
C PHE A 49 3.20 -2.78 3.69
N MET A 50 3.82 -3.44 4.68
CA MET A 50 3.19 -4.53 5.42
C MET A 50 2.63 -4.09 6.78
N ALA A 51 2.66 -2.79 7.11
CA ALA A 51 2.29 -2.26 8.42
C ALA A 51 0.83 -2.60 8.82
N ASP A 52 -0.06 -2.69 7.84
CA ASP A 52 -1.48 -3.03 8.03
C ASP A 52 -1.74 -4.51 8.36
N PHE A 53 -0.78 -5.39 8.08
CA PHE A 53 -0.97 -6.83 8.21
C PHE A 53 -0.49 -7.29 9.59
N VAL A 54 -1.45 -7.60 10.46
CA VAL A 54 -1.15 -8.15 11.79
C VAL A 54 -0.41 -9.48 11.63
N ASN A 55 0.78 -9.59 12.24
CA ASN A 55 1.67 -10.74 12.12
C ASN A 55 2.10 -11.06 10.67
N TYR A 56 2.33 -10.04 9.82
CA TYR A 56 2.71 -10.22 8.42
C TYR A 56 3.90 -11.17 8.22
N GLU A 57 4.79 -11.29 9.20
CA GLU A 57 5.94 -12.20 9.16
C GLU A 57 5.55 -13.67 8.94
N LYS A 58 4.36 -14.07 9.41
CA LYS A 58 3.80 -15.42 9.19
C LYS A 58 3.43 -15.67 7.72
N MET A 59 3.21 -14.61 6.95
CA MET A 59 2.98 -14.69 5.51
C MET A 59 4.29 -14.83 4.73
N HIS A 60 5.44 -14.87 5.41
CA HIS A 60 6.78 -14.95 4.81
C HIS A 60 7.00 -14.01 3.61
N PRO A 61 6.72 -12.69 3.76
CA PRO A 61 6.76 -11.80 2.62
C PRO A 61 8.19 -11.56 2.16
N ALA A 62 8.38 -11.59 0.85
CA ALA A 62 9.66 -11.38 0.20
C ALA A 62 9.53 -10.27 -0.85
N LEU A 63 10.22 -9.16 -0.62
CA LEU A 63 10.32 -8.05 -1.56
C LEU A 63 11.01 -8.52 -2.84
N GLN A 64 10.27 -8.58 -3.94
CA GLN A 64 10.78 -8.99 -5.26
C GLN A 64 11.31 -7.79 -6.03
N LYS A 65 10.65 -6.64 -5.90
CA LYS A 65 10.99 -5.42 -6.62
C LYS A 65 10.69 -4.19 -5.79
N ILE A 66 11.55 -3.19 -5.86
CA ILE A 66 11.26 -1.83 -5.41
C ILE A 66 11.92 -0.84 -6.37
N GLU A 67 11.14 0.12 -6.88
CA GLU A 67 11.64 1.10 -7.83
C GLU A 67 10.79 2.38 -7.80
N THR A 68 11.37 3.46 -8.32
CA THR A 68 10.62 4.69 -8.59
C THR A 68 9.86 4.56 -9.92
N ARG A 69 8.58 4.92 -9.93
CA ARG A 69 7.73 5.00 -11.14
C ARG A 69 7.05 6.35 -11.22
N ILE A 70 6.77 6.79 -12.45
CA ILE A 70 5.89 7.94 -12.70
C ILE A 70 4.49 7.39 -12.98
N ILE A 71 3.53 7.72 -12.13
CA ILE A 71 2.12 7.33 -12.25
C ILE A 71 1.30 8.61 -12.27
N ASN A 72 0.57 8.84 -13.36
CA ASN A 72 -0.22 10.06 -13.57
C ASN A 72 0.55 11.37 -13.30
N GLY A 73 1.81 11.41 -13.73
CA GLY A 73 2.69 12.57 -13.59
C GLY A 73 3.27 12.79 -12.20
N LYS A 74 2.96 11.91 -11.23
CA LYS A 74 3.55 11.93 -9.89
C LYS A 74 4.61 10.84 -9.76
N GLU A 75 5.72 11.18 -9.13
CA GLU A 75 6.76 10.22 -8.76
C GLU A 75 6.28 9.43 -7.54
N MET A 76 6.28 8.10 -7.64
CA MET A 76 5.84 7.18 -6.59
C MET A 76 6.85 6.05 -6.44
N THR A 77 6.96 5.49 -5.23
CA THR A 77 7.63 4.22 -5.01
C THR A 77 6.66 3.09 -5.35
N TYR A 78 7.05 2.20 -6.27
CA TYR A 78 6.36 0.94 -6.51
C TYR A 78 7.14 -0.20 -5.86
N ALA A 79 6.43 -1.10 -5.19
CA ALA A 79 6.99 -2.34 -4.69
C ALA A 79 6.14 -3.55 -5.11
N GLU A 80 6.82 -4.65 -5.43
CA GLU A 80 6.22 -5.97 -5.61
C GLU A 80 6.75 -6.89 -4.52
N ILE A 81 5.82 -7.48 -3.76
CA ILE A 81 6.09 -8.39 -2.67
C ILE A 81 5.35 -9.70 -2.96
N GLN A 82 6.03 -10.82 -2.75
CA GLN A 82 5.39 -12.12 -2.73
C GLN A 82 5.14 -12.53 -1.28
N ALA A 83 3.99 -13.12 -0.99
CA ALA A 83 3.69 -13.69 0.32
C ALA A 83 3.00 -15.06 0.16
N GLU A 84 3.06 -15.88 1.21
CA GLU A 84 2.39 -17.17 1.33
C GLU A 84 1.29 -17.07 2.40
N ASP A 85 0.03 -17.03 1.97
CA ASP A 85 -1.13 -17.03 2.86
C ASP A 85 -2.28 -17.80 2.19
N ASN A 86 -2.46 -19.04 2.65
CA ASN A 86 -3.38 -20.03 2.06
C ASN A 86 -3.22 -20.15 0.53
N GLY A 87 -1.98 -20.01 0.07
CA GLY A 87 -1.58 -19.94 -1.34
C GLY A 87 -0.65 -18.76 -1.62
N ARG A 88 -0.01 -18.79 -2.79
CA ARG A 88 0.93 -17.75 -3.21
C ARG A 88 0.16 -16.47 -3.57
N ARG A 89 0.42 -15.40 -2.81
CA ARG A 89 -0.14 -14.07 -3.01
C ARG A 89 0.88 -13.15 -3.66
N LYS A 90 0.37 -12.29 -4.54
CA LYS A 90 1.09 -11.14 -5.07
C LYS A 90 0.57 -9.90 -4.35
N ILE A 91 1.50 -9.10 -3.85
CA ILE A 91 1.23 -7.84 -3.17
C ILE A 91 1.91 -6.74 -3.98
N GLU A 92 1.13 -5.83 -4.55
CA GLU A 92 1.64 -4.68 -5.28
C GLU A 92 1.33 -3.40 -4.52
N CYS A 93 2.34 -2.57 -4.33
CA CYS A 93 2.24 -1.41 -3.46
C CYS A 93 2.67 -0.13 -4.18
N LEU A 94 1.98 0.97 -3.87
CA LEU A 94 2.36 2.32 -4.24
C LEU A 94 2.57 3.16 -2.99
N GLY A 95 3.68 3.87 -2.91
CA GLY A 95 4.00 4.83 -1.86
C GLY A 95 4.25 6.20 -2.45
N MET A 96 3.69 7.25 -1.84
CA MET A 96 3.97 8.64 -2.21
C MET A 96 4.18 9.47 -0.96
N ASP A 97 5.24 10.28 -0.97
CA ASP A 97 5.53 11.28 0.04
C ASP A 97 5.37 12.66 -0.61
N SER A 98 4.59 13.54 0.00
CA SER A 98 4.36 14.91 -0.43
C SER A 98 4.58 15.90 0.73
N GLY A 99 5.74 15.81 1.37
CA GLY A 99 6.17 16.75 2.40
C GLY A 99 5.51 16.50 3.74
N LYS A 100 4.29 17.01 3.95
CA LYS A 100 3.54 16.77 5.19
C LYS A 100 2.52 15.64 5.08
N GLU A 101 2.41 15.03 3.92
CA GLU A 101 1.45 13.95 3.68
C GLU A 101 2.16 12.75 3.08
N SER A 102 1.72 11.55 3.43
CA SER A 102 2.10 10.32 2.75
C SER A 102 0.88 9.48 2.42
N TRP A 103 0.99 8.72 1.34
CA TRP A 103 -0.02 7.78 0.89
C TRP A 103 0.61 6.42 0.66
N THR A 104 -0.06 5.37 1.11
CA THR A 104 0.21 3.98 0.77
C THR A 104 -1.03 3.38 0.12
N ILE A 105 -0.83 2.67 -0.99
CA ILE A 105 -1.88 1.85 -1.60
C ILE A 105 -1.32 0.44 -1.73
N VAL A 106 -2.02 -0.54 -1.18
CA VAL A 106 -1.61 -1.95 -1.19
C VAL A 106 -2.69 -2.78 -1.84
N TYR A 107 -2.34 -3.58 -2.85
CA TYR A 107 -3.21 -4.56 -3.49
C TYR A 107 -2.68 -5.96 -3.18
N VAL A 108 -3.51 -6.84 -2.64
CA VAL A 108 -3.18 -8.25 -2.39
C VAL A 108 -4.14 -9.13 -3.16
N TYR A 109 -3.62 -10.01 -3.99
CA TYR A 109 -4.41 -10.94 -4.79
C TYR A 109 -3.64 -12.24 -5.05
N ARG A 110 -4.30 -13.27 -5.58
CA ARG A 110 -3.61 -14.53 -5.91
C ARG A 110 -2.66 -14.33 -7.09
N ASN A 111 -1.46 -14.89 -7.00
CA ASN A 111 -0.45 -14.73 -8.05
C ASN A 111 -0.83 -15.40 -9.39
N ASP A 112 -1.75 -16.37 -9.37
CA ASP A 112 -2.27 -17.05 -10.56
C ASP A 112 -3.52 -16.38 -11.17
N ASP A 113 -4.05 -15.33 -10.55
CA ASP A 113 -5.24 -14.63 -11.02
C ASP A 113 -4.90 -13.51 -12.02
N THR A 114 -4.84 -13.88 -13.29
CA THR A 114 -4.57 -12.93 -14.39
C THR A 114 -5.64 -11.85 -14.57
N ALA A 115 -6.88 -12.08 -14.09
CA ALA A 115 -7.94 -11.08 -14.17
C ALA A 115 -7.73 -9.99 -13.10
N MET A 116 -7.38 -10.40 -11.88
CA MET A 116 -7.02 -9.47 -10.81
C MET A 116 -5.76 -8.68 -11.16
N GLN A 117 -4.74 -9.32 -11.74
CA GLN A 117 -3.54 -8.61 -12.19
C GLN A 117 -3.88 -7.45 -13.15
N LYS A 118 -4.74 -7.70 -14.16
CA LYS A 118 -5.17 -6.66 -15.11
C LYS A 118 -6.04 -5.58 -14.45
N LEU A 119 -6.86 -5.96 -13.47
CA LEU A 119 -7.67 -5.00 -12.73
C LEU A 119 -6.80 -4.07 -11.89
N VAL A 120 -5.81 -4.63 -11.19
CA VAL A 120 -4.85 -3.87 -10.38
C VAL A 120 -4.00 -2.95 -11.24
N GLU A 121 -3.48 -3.44 -12.38
CA GLU A 121 -2.75 -2.60 -13.34
C GLU A 121 -3.58 -1.39 -13.81
N LYS A 122 -4.86 -1.61 -14.15
CA LYS A 122 -5.79 -0.53 -14.49
C LYS A 122 -6.03 0.43 -13.33
N SER A 123 -6.24 -0.11 -12.12
CA SER A 123 -6.47 0.69 -10.91
C SER A 123 -5.29 1.64 -10.66
N MET A 124 -4.07 1.11 -10.67
CA MET A 124 -2.84 1.91 -10.51
C MET A 124 -2.71 2.99 -11.58
N ALA A 125 -3.00 2.67 -12.84
CA ALA A 125 -2.96 3.65 -13.93
C ALA A 125 -3.98 4.78 -13.75
N THR A 126 -5.03 4.60 -12.94
CA THR A 126 -6.03 5.62 -12.64
C THR A 126 -5.83 6.35 -11.31
N VAL A 127 -4.83 5.96 -10.50
CA VAL A 127 -4.57 6.57 -9.20
C VAL A 127 -4.29 8.06 -9.39
N SER A 128 -5.14 8.89 -8.79
CA SER A 128 -4.96 10.33 -8.71
C SER A 128 -5.06 10.72 -7.24
N LEU A 129 -3.90 10.88 -6.61
CA LEU A 129 -3.79 11.45 -5.28
C LEU A 129 -3.71 12.96 -5.46
N GLN A 130 -4.51 13.74 -4.75
CA GLN A 130 -4.46 15.21 -4.83
C GLN A 130 -3.49 15.74 -3.78
#